data_AF-U7QQ10-F1
#
_entry.id   AF-U7QQ10-F1
#
_cell.length_a   1.000
_cell.length_b   1.000
_cell.length_c   1.000
_cell.angle_alpha   90.00
_cell.angle_beta   90.00
_cell.angle_gamma   90.00
#
_symmetry.space_group_name_H-M   'P 1'
#
loop_
_entity.id
_entity.type
_entity.pdbx_description
1 polymer ?
#
loop_
_entity_poly.entity_id
_entity_poly.type
_entity_poly.pdbx_seq_one_letter_code
_entity_poly.pdbx_strand_id
1 'polypeptide(L)'
;MTKIVFDTSYTVQAGDTLKSIAEKEFRNRDCWREIRQQNGTRFISPDSFELQAGQRVYLPIKIGERLHPTSGYGQGDDFLSPDELSPLSPLLSKVYQAFIRYSPSNLIVDQKILKPLIEHFLQGKGGIYQHEVDSPLSRLVEDSQPFKQVWYQIIPQVQQQLQLQANVHNIDVQALKVSIPHFAFKPGKADLTLFATIGGIQGADLLLKRFTLNTDHDYTLEVFWVIYDDFGVGKDDRYTPSLYAAWNLQHRGEAQAFVNEIILHKTITGTLSFSPEKARVYQSLQH
;
A
#
# COMPACT_ATOMS: atom_id res chain seq x y z
N MET A 1 25.85 11.89 22.61
CA MET A 1 24.61 12.01 21.82
C MET A 1 24.24 10.61 21.35
N THR A 2 23.41 9.89 22.11
CA THR A 2 23.08 8.50 21.75
C THR A 2 21.60 8.38 21.53
N LYS A 3 21.26 8.35 20.25
CA LYS A 3 19.93 8.16 19.68
C LYS A 3 19.81 6.68 19.34
N ILE A 4 18.83 5.96 19.91
CA ILE A 4 18.55 4.60 19.44
C ILE A 4 17.93 4.77 18.05
N VAL A 5 18.56 4.15 17.04
CA VAL A 5 18.05 4.12 15.67
C VAL A 5 17.86 2.68 15.27
N PHE A 6 16.63 2.35 14.90
CA PHE A 6 16.33 1.13 14.20
C PHE A 6 15.89 1.50 12.78
N ASP A 7 16.55 0.94 11.79
CA ASP A 7 16.34 1.27 10.38
C ASP A 7 16.22 -0.05 9.61
N THR A 8 15.14 -0.20 8.85
CA THR A 8 14.86 -1.42 8.07
C THR A 8 15.57 -1.43 6.72
N SER A 9 16.42 -0.44 6.44
CA SER A 9 17.10 -0.36 5.16
C SER A 9 18.33 -1.25 5.05
N TYR A 10 18.56 -1.70 3.82
CA TYR A 10 19.72 -2.46 3.39
C TYR A 10 20.46 -1.67 2.31
N THR A 11 21.79 -1.60 2.43
CA THR A 11 22.63 -1.00 1.38
C THR A 11 23.08 -2.10 0.43
N VAL A 12 22.63 -2.00 -0.81
CA VAL A 12 22.90 -2.96 -1.89
C VAL A 12 24.39 -3.11 -2.09
N GLN A 13 24.90 -4.35 -2.07
CA GLN A 13 26.30 -4.65 -2.31
C GLN A 13 26.54 -5.01 -3.78
N ALA A 14 27.80 -4.97 -4.21
CA ALA A 14 28.15 -5.40 -5.55
C ALA A 14 27.78 -6.89 -5.77
N GLY A 15 26.98 -7.17 -6.80
CA GLY A 15 26.49 -8.52 -7.11
C GLY A 15 25.20 -8.91 -6.41
N ASP A 16 24.61 -8.05 -5.57
CA ASP A 16 23.30 -8.31 -4.99
C ASP A 16 22.20 -8.29 -6.06
N THR A 17 21.21 -9.15 -5.83
CA THR A 17 19.92 -9.18 -6.53
C THR A 17 18.81 -9.10 -5.47
N LEU A 18 17.59 -8.73 -5.87
CA LEU A 18 16.46 -8.70 -4.92
C LEU A 18 16.23 -10.08 -4.28
N LYS A 19 16.42 -11.16 -5.05
CA LYS A 19 16.30 -12.54 -4.56
C LYS A 19 17.43 -12.91 -3.60
N SER A 20 18.68 -12.49 -3.85
CA SER A 20 19.79 -12.80 -2.93
C SER A 20 19.67 -12.03 -1.63
N ILE A 21 19.22 -10.78 -1.67
CA ILE A 21 18.89 -9.99 -0.48
C ILE A 21 17.77 -10.69 0.29
N ALA A 22 16.69 -11.08 -0.37
CA ALA A 22 15.57 -11.77 0.28
C ALA A 22 15.95 -13.12 0.89
N GLU A 23 16.78 -13.91 0.20
CA GLU A 23 17.30 -15.17 0.75
C GLU A 23 18.14 -14.94 2.01
N LYS A 24 18.95 -13.87 2.02
CA LYS A 24 19.81 -13.56 3.16
C LYS A 24 19.02 -13.01 4.35
N GLU A 25 18.12 -12.07 4.10
CA GLU A 25 17.47 -11.28 5.14
C GLU A 25 16.12 -11.90 5.59
N PHE A 26 15.40 -12.55 4.67
CA PHE A 26 14.12 -13.22 4.97
C PHE A 26 14.20 -14.74 4.98
N ARG A 27 15.36 -15.33 4.62
CA ARG A 27 15.52 -16.80 4.45
C ARG A 27 14.56 -17.40 3.42
N ASN A 28 14.09 -16.57 2.48
CA ASN A 28 13.20 -16.97 1.42
C ASN A 28 13.35 -16.04 0.21
N ARG A 29 13.92 -16.55 -0.89
CA ARG A 29 14.02 -15.83 -2.17
C ARG A 29 12.71 -15.21 -2.64
N ASP A 30 11.57 -15.84 -2.42
CA ASP A 30 10.27 -15.36 -2.92
C ASP A 30 9.76 -14.11 -2.19
N CYS A 31 10.31 -13.81 -1.01
CA CYS A 31 10.06 -12.58 -0.27
C CYS A 31 10.73 -11.34 -0.89
N TRP A 32 11.41 -11.48 -2.04
CA TRP A 32 11.94 -10.34 -2.79
C TRP A 32 10.86 -9.30 -3.13
N ARG A 33 9.59 -9.74 -3.28
CA ARG A 33 8.42 -8.90 -3.55
C ARG A 33 8.01 -7.98 -2.40
N GLU A 34 8.58 -8.21 -1.22
CA GLU A 34 8.35 -7.37 -0.02
C GLU A 34 9.43 -6.30 0.13
N ILE A 35 10.54 -6.39 -0.63
CA ILE A 35 11.57 -5.35 -0.67
C ILE A 35 10.99 -4.12 -1.36
N ARG A 36 11.19 -2.95 -0.74
CA ARG A 36 10.67 -1.67 -1.23
C ARG A 36 11.76 -0.68 -1.58
N GLN A 37 11.45 0.18 -2.53
CA GLN A 37 12.20 1.37 -2.91
C GLN A 37 12.03 2.47 -1.85
N GLN A 38 12.76 3.58 -2.00
CA GLN A 38 12.73 4.69 -1.05
C GLN A 38 11.39 5.42 -0.96
N ASN A 39 10.68 5.53 -2.08
CA ASN A 39 9.31 6.04 -2.17
C ASN A 39 8.26 5.02 -1.69
N GLY A 40 8.71 3.86 -1.17
CA GLY A 40 7.85 2.80 -0.67
C GLY A 40 7.25 1.89 -1.74
N THR A 41 7.50 2.08 -3.04
CA THR A 41 7.01 1.14 -4.07
C THR A 41 7.79 -0.17 -4.02
N ARG A 42 7.16 -1.28 -4.40
CA ARG A 42 7.82 -2.56 -4.69
C ARG A 42 8.59 -2.48 -6.00
N PHE A 43 9.60 -3.33 -6.10
CA PHE A 43 10.22 -3.66 -7.37
C PHE A 43 9.28 -4.54 -8.20
N ILE A 44 9.22 -4.32 -9.52
CA ILE A 44 8.28 -5.01 -10.42
C ILE A 44 8.92 -6.25 -11.08
N SER A 45 10.24 -6.29 -11.13
CA SER A 45 11.00 -7.43 -11.62
C SER A 45 12.07 -7.82 -10.59
N PRO A 46 12.35 -9.12 -10.40
CA PRO A 46 13.47 -9.55 -9.59
C PRO A 46 14.85 -9.28 -10.22
N ASP A 47 14.87 -8.89 -11.50
CA ASP A 47 16.10 -8.78 -12.29
C ASP A 47 16.91 -7.54 -11.92
N SER A 48 18.23 -7.73 -11.83
CA SER A 48 19.23 -6.86 -11.20
C SER A 48 19.42 -5.48 -11.84
N PHE A 49 18.78 -5.16 -12.97
CA PHE A 49 18.97 -3.89 -13.65
C PHE A 49 18.43 -2.69 -12.86
N GLU A 50 17.50 -2.92 -11.93
CA GLU A 50 16.94 -1.89 -11.04
C GLU A 50 17.80 -1.65 -9.78
N LEU A 51 18.74 -2.55 -9.47
CA LEU A 51 19.57 -2.45 -8.27
C LEU A 51 20.98 -1.97 -8.60
N GLN A 52 21.40 -0.91 -7.94
CA GLN A 52 22.75 -0.37 -8.03
C GLN A 52 23.49 -0.58 -6.70
N ALA A 53 24.75 -1.00 -6.76
CA ALA A 53 25.58 -1.07 -5.56
C ALA A 53 25.64 0.32 -4.87
N GLY A 54 25.46 0.34 -3.56
CA GLY A 54 25.34 1.56 -2.76
C GLY A 54 23.92 2.14 -2.66
N GLN A 55 22.96 1.66 -3.46
CA GLN A 55 21.55 2.03 -3.33
C GLN A 55 21.00 1.52 -2.00
N ARG A 56 20.13 2.32 -1.36
CA ARG A 56 19.38 1.89 -0.18
C ARG A 56 18.02 1.35 -0.60
N VAL A 57 17.72 0.13 -0.17
CA VAL A 57 16.39 -0.49 -0.26
C VAL A 57 15.83 -0.70 1.14
N TYR A 58 14.53 -0.94 1.26
CA TYR A 58 13.85 -1.10 2.53
C TYR A 58 13.30 -2.51 2.67
N LEU A 59 13.52 -3.11 3.83
CA LEU A 59 13.06 -4.44 4.24
C LEU A 59 12.01 -4.26 5.35
N PRO A 60 10.84 -3.68 5.01
CA PRO A 60 9.90 -3.20 6.01
C PRO A 60 9.41 -4.33 6.93
N ILE A 61 9.18 -4.00 8.19
CA ILE A 61 8.52 -4.91 9.12
C ILE A 61 7.03 -4.63 9.10
N LYS A 62 6.22 -5.65 8.82
CA LYS A 62 4.77 -5.54 8.89
C LYS A 62 4.32 -5.49 10.37
N ILE A 63 3.89 -4.31 10.78
CA ILE A 63 3.36 -4.04 12.13
C ILE A 63 1.83 -3.97 12.13
N GLY A 64 1.18 -3.79 10.99
CA GLY A 64 -0.27 -3.91 10.83
C GLY A 64 -0.60 -4.66 9.56
N GLU A 65 -1.61 -5.53 9.61
CA GLU A 65 -1.96 -6.43 8.50
C GLU A 65 -3.43 -6.35 8.11
N ARG A 66 -3.66 -6.67 6.84
CA ARG A 66 -4.93 -6.73 6.11
C ARG A 66 -5.99 -7.62 6.80
N LEU A 67 -7.18 -7.06 7.04
CA LEU A 67 -8.41 -7.80 7.39
C LEU A 67 -9.19 -8.22 6.12
N HIS A 68 -8.63 -9.05 5.24
CA HIS A 68 -9.37 -9.92 4.30
C HIS A 68 -8.38 -10.68 3.38
N PRO A 69 -8.14 -11.98 3.59
CA PRO A 69 -7.28 -12.78 2.72
C PRO A 69 -8.02 -13.56 1.61
N THR A 70 -9.35 -13.42 1.48
CA THR A 70 -10.15 -14.35 0.66
C THR A 70 -10.28 -14.00 -0.82
N SER A 71 -10.02 -12.76 -1.25
CA SER A 71 -9.92 -12.41 -2.67
C SER A 71 -8.45 -12.15 -3.01
N GLY A 72 -7.87 -13.02 -3.83
CA GLY A 72 -6.49 -12.88 -4.31
C GLY A 72 -6.28 -11.55 -5.04
N TYR A 73 -5.02 -11.15 -5.20
CA TYR A 73 -4.59 -9.94 -5.91
C TYR A 73 -5.27 -9.77 -7.29
N GLY A 74 -6.36 -9.01 -7.40
CA GLY A 74 -7.11 -8.91 -8.67
C GLY A 74 -7.54 -10.27 -9.22
N GLN A 75 -7.66 -11.25 -8.32
CA GLN A 75 -7.99 -12.66 -8.57
C GLN A 75 -9.12 -13.10 -7.63
N GLY A 76 -9.88 -12.16 -7.07
CA GLY A 76 -11.15 -12.53 -6.46
C GLY A 76 -11.96 -13.38 -7.43
N ASP A 77 -12.63 -14.42 -6.90
CA ASP A 77 -13.51 -15.30 -7.67
C ASP A 77 -14.64 -14.52 -8.38
N ASP A 78 -14.82 -13.24 -8.05
CA ASP A 78 -15.72 -12.28 -8.68
C ASP A 78 -15.17 -11.63 -9.97
N PHE A 79 -13.85 -11.57 -10.17
CA PHE A 79 -13.22 -11.07 -11.41
C PHE A 79 -12.89 -12.17 -12.41
N LEU A 80 -12.67 -13.39 -11.92
CA LEU A 80 -12.49 -14.58 -12.73
C LEU A 80 -13.86 -15.14 -13.10
N SER A 81 -14.38 -14.77 -14.27
CA SER A 81 -15.48 -15.52 -14.82
C SER A 81 -14.96 -16.76 -15.57
N PRO A 82 -15.44 -17.97 -15.25
CA PRO A 82 -15.26 -19.13 -16.12
C PRO A 82 -16.04 -19.00 -17.43
N ASP A 83 -16.83 -17.94 -17.60
CA ASP A 83 -17.51 -17.64 -18.85
C ASP A 83 -16.44 -17.25 -19.89
N GLU A 84 -15.99 -18.23 -20.67
CA GLU A 84 -15.29 -18.03 -21.94
C GLU A 84 -16.26 -17.42 -22.97
N LEU A 85 -16.71 -16.19 -22.70
CA LEU A 85 -17.55 -15.45 -23.63
C LEU A 85 -16.77 -15.26 -24.94
N SER A 86 -17.46 -15.40 -26.06
CA SER A 86 -16.83 -15.22 -27.37
C SER A 86 -16.16 -13.83 -27.47
N PRO A 87 -15.01 -13.70 -28.14
CA PRO A 87 -14.38 -12.40 -28.35
C PRO A 87 -15.34 -11.38 -28.97
N LEU A 88 -15.21 -10.09 -28.65
CA LEU A 88 -16.02 -9.07 -29.32
C LEU A 88 -15.56 -8.92 -30.78
N SER A 89 -16.47 -8.45 -31.62
CA SER A 89 -16.04 -7.94 -32.92
C SER A 89 -15.13 -6.72 -32.70
N PRO A 90 -14.13 -6.49 -33.57
CA PRO A 90 -13.22 -5.34 -33.42
C PRO A 90 -13.93 -3.98 -33.36
N LEU A 91 -15.09 -3.86 -34.03
CA LEU A 91 -15.90 -2.64 -33.98
C LEU A 91 -16.54 -2.47 -32.59
N LEU A 92 -17.15 -3.53 -32.04
CA LEU A 92 -17.81 -3.46 -30.75
C LEU A 92 -16.81 -3.26 -29.60
N SER A 93 -15.64 -3.91 -29.68
CA SER A 93 -14.51 -3.65 -28.79
C SER A 93 -14.14 -2.16 -28.76
N LYS A 94 -13.92 -1.54 -29.92
CA LYS A 94 -13.61 -0.11 -30.03
C LYS A 94 -14.71 0.77 -29.45
N VAL A 95 -15.97 0.41 -29.66
CA VAL A 95 -17.12 1.14 -29.09
C VAL A 95 -17.10 1.07 -27.56
N TYR A 96 -16.90 -0.11 -26.97
CA TYR A 96 -16.84 -0.25 -25.51
C TYR A 96 -15.62 0.45 -24.90
N GLN A 97 -14.45 0.34 -25.53
CA GLN A 97 -13.28 1.09 -25.09
C GLN A 97 -13.51 2.61 -25.14
N ALA A 98 -14.16 3.12 -26.18
CA ALA A 98 -14.52 4.53 -26.27
C ALA A 98 -15.52 4.92 -25.18
N PHE A 99 -16.51 4.08 -24.90
CA PHE A 99 -17.52 4.35 -23.88
C PHE A 99 -16.89 4.49 -22.48
N ILE A 100 -15.95 3.61 -22.13
CA ILE A 100 -15.22 3.73 -20.87
C ILE A 100 -14.31 4.94 -20.86
N ARG A 101 -13.63 5.29 -21.96
CA ARG A 101 -12.75 6.48 -21.98
C ARG A 101 -13.52 7.81 -21.87
N TYR A 102 -14.75 7.88 -22.40
CA TYR A 102 -15.46 9.14 -22.58
C TYR A 102 -16.82 9.22 -21.87
N SER A 103 -17.13 8.28 -20.98
CA SER A 103 -18.38 8.31 -20.19
C SER A 103 -18.56 9.65 -19.47
N PRO A 104 -19.77 10.24 -19.44
CA PRO A 104 -20.03 11.48 -18.69
C PRO A 104 -19.67 11.38 -17.21
N SER A 105 -19.81 10.20 -16.59
CA SER A 105 -19.37 9.94 -15.21
C SER A 105 -17.88 10.26 -15.03
N ASN A 106 -17.07 9.95 -16.05
CA ASN A 106 -15.64 10.11 -16.00
C ASN A 106 -15.29 11.58 -16.16
N LEU A 107 -15.96 12.31 -17.06
CA LEU A 107 -15.74 13.75 -17.24
C LEU A 107 -15.93 14.58 -15.96
N ILE A 108 -16.70 14.07 -14.99
CA ILE A 108 -16.94 14.71 -13.69
C ILE A 108 -15.84 14.36 -12.67
N VAL A 109 -15.10 13.28 -12.87
CA VAL A 109 -14.00 12.80 -12.03
C VAL A 109 -12.66 13.36 -12.51
N ASP A 110 -11.70 13.53 -11.60
CA ASP A 110 -10.34 13.97 -11.96
C ASP A 110 -9.68 13.01 -12.96
N GLN A 111 -9.58 13.48 -14.21
CA GLN A 111 -9.04 12.71 -15.32
C GLN A 111 -7.55 12.43 -15.19
N LYS A 112 -6.79 13.19 -14.39
CA LYS A 112 -5.36 12.91 -14.16
C LYS A 112 -5.17 11.63 -13.33
N ILE A 113 -6.17 11.27 -12.53
CA ILE A 113 -6.17 10.06 -11.70
C ILE A 113 -6.85 8.91 -12.45
N LEU A 114 -8.04 9.14 -13.01
CA LEU A 114 -8.85 8.07 -13.57
C LEU A 114 -8.32 7.52 -14.91
N LYS A 115 -7.77 8.39 -15.77
CA LYS A 115 -7.34 7.97 -17.12
C LYS A 115 -6.22 6.93 -17.10
N PRO A 116 -5.13 7.07 -16.31
CA PRO A 116 -4.10 6.04 -16.21
C PRO A 116 -4.63 4.67 -15.75
N LEU A 117 -5.61 4.65 -14.82
CA LEU A 117 -6.25 3.42 -14.35
C LEU A 117 -7.02 2.72 -15.46
N ILE A 118 -7.83 3.48 -16.21
CA ILE A 118 -8.56 2.97 -17.38
C ILE A 118 -7.58 2.44 -18.43
N GLU A 119 -6.48 3.16 -18.69
CA GLU A 119 -5.48 2.72 -19.66
C GLU A 119 -4.78 1.44 -19.22
N HIS A 120 -4.43 1.30 -17.94
CA HIS A 120 -3.85 0.06 -17.40
C HIS A 120 -4.83 -1.12 -17.49
N PHE A 121 -6.10 -0.91 -17.14
CA PHE A 121 -7.18 -1.90 -17.30
C PHE A 121 -7.30 -2.39 -18.75
N LEU A 122 -7.39 -1.45 -19.70
CA LEU A 122 -7.55 -1.73 -21.13
C LEU A 122 -6.30 -2.31 -21.80
N GLN A 123 -5.12 -2.20 -21.17
CA GLN A 123 -3.93 -2.91 -21.63
C GLN A 123 -3.99 -4.41 -21.32
N GLY A 124 -4.95 -4.87 -20.51
CA GLY A 124 -5.12 -6.28 -20.19
C GLY A 124 -3.93 -6.87 -19.42
N LYS A 125 -3.21 -6.05 -18.66
CA LYS A 125 -1.98 -6.47 -17.94
C LYS A 125 -2.27 -7.07 -16.56
N GLY A 126 -3.43 -6.75 -15.99
CA GLY A 126 -3.79 -7.13 -14.63
C GLY A 126 -2.74 -6.70 -13.60
N GLY A 127 -2.53 -7.54 -12.58
CA GLY A 127 -1.41 -7.42 -11.64
C GLY A 127 -1.57 -6.28 -10.63
N ILE A 128 -0.46 -5.65 -10.24
CA ILE A 128 -0.43 -4.53 -9.29
C ILE A 128 -0.08 -3.25 -10.05
N TYR A 129 -0.89 -2.21 -9.86
CA TYR A 129 -0.62 -0.85 -10.31
C TYR A 129 -0.29 0.02 -9.10
N GLN A 130 0.97 0.46 -9.01
CA GLN A 130 1.49 1.13 -7.82
C GLN A 130 1.38 2.65 -7.94
N HIS A 131 0.87 3.27 -6.87
CA HIS A 131 0.80 4.71 -6.67
C HIS A 131 1.76 5.11 -5.56
N GLU A 132 2.90 5.66 -5.95
CA GLU A 132 3.96 6.05 -5.02
C GLU A 132 3.51 7.17 -4.05
N VAL A 133 4.35 7.42 -3.04
CA VAL A 133 4.19 8.56 -2.13
C VAL A 133 4.07 9.85 -2.95
N ASP A 134 3.17 10.73 -2.52
CA ASP A 134 2.87 12.01 -3.18
C ASP A 134 2.29 11.94 -4.60
N SER A 135 1.95 10.75 -5.13
CA SER A 135 1.17 10.66 -6.36
C SER A 135 -0.20 11.36 -6.22
N PRO A 136 -0.85 11.77 -7.33
CA PRO A 136 -2.17 12.41 -7.27
C PRO A 136 -3.21 11.60 -6.46
N LEU A 137 -3.25 10.27 -6.64
CA LEU A 137 -4.17 9.41 -5.89
C LEU A 137 -3.77 9.28 -4.42
N SER A 138 -2.47 9.10 -4.13
CA SER A 138 -1.96 9.02 -2.76
C SER A 138 -2.30 10.27 -1.94
N ARG A 139 -2.12 11.46 -2.52
CA ARG A 139 -2.50 12.73 -1.86
C ARG A 139 -3.99 12.82 -1.60
N LEU A 140 -4.80 12.45 -2.58
CA LEU A 140 -6.25 12.50 -2.45
C LEU A 140 -6.75 11.59 -1.32
N VAL A 141 -6.15 10.39 -1.20
CA VAL A 141 -6.44 9.48 -0.08
C VAL A 141 -5.99 10.07 1.25
N GLU A 142 -4.77 10.59 1.31
CA GLU A 142 -4.21 11.18 2.53
C GLU A 142 -5.05 12.36 3.04
N ASP A 143 -5.60 13.16 2.13
CA ASP A 143 -6.45 14.30 2.44
C ASP A 143 -7.88 13.92 2.84
N SER A 144 -8.31 12.69 2.54
CA SER A 144 -9.66 12.21 2.79
C SER A 144 -9.98 12.08 4.28
N GLN A 145 -11.23 12.38 4.65
CA GLN A 145 -11.71 12.20 6.01
C GLN A 145 -11.73 10.73 6.47
N PRO A 146 -12.16 9.75 5.66
CA PRO A 146 -12.11 8.34 6.04
C PRO A 146 -10.71 7.87 6.43
N PHE A 147 -9.68 8.23 5.64
CA PHE A 147 -8.30 7.86 5.97
C PHE A 147 -7.83 8.53 7.27
N LYS A 148 -8.04 9.85 7.41
CA LYS A 148 -7.65 10.61 8.62
C LYS A 148 -8.23 9.98 9.90
N GLN A 149 -9.51 9.59 9.86
CA GLN A 149 -10.16 8.93 11.00
C GLN A 149 -9.47 7.62 11.39
N VAL A 150 -9.13 6.78 10.41
CA VAL A 150 -8.43 5.52 10.66
C VAL A 150 -7.01 5.75 11.15
N TRP A 151 -6.28 6.70 10.54
CA TRP A 151 -4.93 7.06 10.96
C TRP A 151 -4.87 7.48 12.44
N TYR A 152 -5.83 8.31 12.90
CA TYR A 152 -5.91 8.72 14.30
C TYR A 152 -6.21 7.59 15.28
N GLN A 153 -6.76 6.46 14.82
CA GLN A 153 -6.98 5.27 15.66
C GLN A 153 -5.74 4.38 15.77
N ILE A 154 -4.80 4.45 14.83
CA ILE A 154 -3.55 3.68 14.86
C ILE A 154 -2.53 4.27 15.81
N ILE A 155 -2.41 5.59 15.82
CA ILE A 155 -1.46 6.32 16.68
C ILE A 155 -1.49 5.81 18.13
N PRO A 156 -2.63 5.83 18.85
CA PRO A 156 -2.66 5.40 20.25
C PRO A 156 -2.26 3.93 20.47
N GLN A 157 -2.54 3.03 19.51
CA GLN A 157 -2.15 1.62 19.62
C GLN A 157 -0.62 1.46 19.64
N VAL A 158 0.07 2.20 18.75
CA VAL A 158 1.54 2.21 18.69
C VAL A 158 2.12 2.86 19.94
N GLN A 159 1.61 4.03 20.33
CA GLN A 159 2.12 4.77 21.48
C GLN A 159 1.98 3.95 22.77
N GLN A 160 0.86 3.27 22.96
CA GLN A 160 0.62 2.40 24.11
C GLN A 160 1.60 1.22 24.17
N GLN A 161 1.83 0.53 23.06
CA GLN A 161 2.77 -0.60 23.02
C GLN A 161 4.21 -0.17 23.29
N LEU A 162 4.66 0.93 22.67
CA LEU A 162 5.99 1.48 22.95
C LEU A 162 6.14 1.88 24.43
N GLN A 163 5.12 2.48 25.03
CA GLN A 163 5.15 2.82 26.45
C GLN A 163 5.18 1.58 27.36
N LEU A 164 4.42 0.52 27.03
CA LEU A 164 4.47 -0.75 27.77
C LEU A 164 5.84 -1.41 27.69
N GLN A 165 6.45 -1.42 26.50
CA GLN A 165 7.81 -1.95 26.30
C GLN A 165 8.87 -1.12 27.04
N ALA A 166 8.75 0.21 27.02
CA ALA A 166 9.63 1.11 27.77
C ALA A 166 9.57 0.85 29.28
N ASN A 167 8.39 0.52 29.82
CA ASN A 167 8.22 0.19 31.24
C ASN A 167 8.99 -1.06 31.66
N VAL A 168 9.26 -2.00 30.75
CA VAL A 168 10.00 -3.26 30.99
C VAL A 168 11.42 -3.26 30.42
N HIS A 169 11.92 -2.11 29.95
CA HIS A 169 13.29 -1.87 29.42
C HIS A 169 13.69 -2.62 28.16
N ASN A 170 12.75 -3.03 27.33
CA ASN A 170 13.08 -3.68 26.06
C ASN A 170 12.16 -3.15 24.96
N ILE A 171 12.58 -2.04 24.34
CA ILE A 171 11.89 -1.53 23.15
C ILE A 171 12.28 -2.43 21.98
N ASP A 172 11.35 -3.29 21.60
CA ASP A 172 11.41 -4.13 20.42
C ASP A 172 10.33 -3.67 19.43
N VAL A 173 10.76 -2.84 18.49
CA VAL A 173 9.86 -2.30 17.45
C VAL A 173 9.40 -3.38 16.46
N GLN A 174 10.07 -4.53 16.40
CA GLN A 174 9.64 -5.65 15.55
C GLN A 174 8.43 -6.37 16.15
N ALA A 175 8.25 -6.27 17.47
CA ALA A 175 7.12 -6.83 18.20
C ALA A 175 5.86 -5.94 18.15
N LEU A 176 5.91 -4.75 17.54
CA LEU A 176 4.73 -3.90 17.38
C LEU A 176 3.67 -4.57 16.50
N LYS A 177 2.43 -4.58 16.98
CA LYS A 177 1.27 -5.13 16.27
C LYS A 177 0.06 -4.22 16.42
N VAL A 178 -0.46 -3.70 15.31
CA VAL A 178 -1.65 -2.83 15.29
C VAL A 178 -2.78 -3.50 14.50
N SER A 179 -4.01 -3.25 14.94
CA SER A 179 -5.20 -3.59 14.17
C SER A 179 -5.57 -2.42 13.29
N ILE A 180 -5.65 -2.62 11.98
CA ILE A 180 -6.06 -1.60 11.02
C ILE A 180 -7.58 -1.63 10.84
N PRO A 181 -8.32 -0.59 11.26
CA PRO A 181 -9.75 -0.48 10.99
C PRO A 181 -10.05 -0.52 9.49
N HIS A 182 -11.12 -1.21 9.11
CA HIS A 182 -11.66 -1.13 7.75
C HIS A 182 -12.22 0.27 7.48
N PHE A 183 -12.02 0.77 6.27
CA PHE A 183 -12.64 2.01 5.78
C PHE A 183 -12.88 1.92 4.28
N ALA A 184 -13.81 2.74 3.79
CA ALA A 184 -14.18 2.82 2.39
C ALA A 184 -14.56 4.26 2.04
N PHE A 185 -14.56 4.59 0.76
CA PHE A 185 -15.01 5.89 0.27
C PHE A 185 -16.49 5.79 -0.12
N LYS A 186 -17.25 6.84 0.14
CA LYS A 186 -18.70 6.84 -0.09
C LYS A 186 -19.05 7.76 -1.26
N PRO A 187 -20.16 7.48 -1.98
CA PRO A 187 -20.63 8.37 -3.03
C PRO A 187 -21.00 9.73 -2.41
N GLY A 188 -20.30 10.78 -2.82
CA GLY A 188 -20.54 12.16 -2.39
C GLY A 188 -19.55 13.10 -3.06
N LYS A 189 -19.87 14.40 -3.22
CA LYS A 189 -19.02 15.35 -3.97
C LYS A 189 -17.57 15.43 -3.45
N ALA A 190 -17.38 15.31 -2.14
CA ALA A 190 -16.05 15.41 -1.53
C ALA A 190 -15.16 14.20 -1.85
N ASP A 191 -15.75 13.01 -1.99
CA ASP A 191 -15.01 11.75 -2.18
C ASP A 191 -15.30 11.13 -3.56
N LEU A 192 -15.96 11.83 -4.49
CA LEU A 192 -16.47 11.24 -5.75
C LEU A 192 -15.35 10.62 -6.58
N THR A 193 -14.20 11.29 -6.69
CA THR A 193 -13.03 10.73 -7.39
C THR A 193 -12.54 9.47 -6.69
N LEU A 194 -12.35 9.49 -5.36
CA LEU A 194 -11.90 8.32 -4.59
C LEU A 194 -12.89 7.15 -4.69
N PHE A 195 -14.18 7.44 -4.58
CA PHE A 195 -15.24 6.46 -4.75
C PHE A 195 -15.22 5.84 -6.16
N ALA A 196 -15.03 6.65 -7.19
CA ALA A 196 -15.00 6.18 -8.58
C ALA A 196 -13.71 5.43 -8.95
N THR A 197 -12.61 5.70 -8.25
CA THR A 197 -11.30 5.11 -8.56
C THR A 197 -10.95 3.92 -7.68
N ILE A 198 -11.28 4.00 -6.38
CA ILE A 198 -10.86 3.06 -5.33
C ILE A 198 -11.91 2.88 -4.23
N GLY A 199 -13.19 2.89 -4.62
CA GLY A 199 -14.31 2.98 -3.68
C GLY A 199 -14.38 1.86 -2.63
N GLY A 200 -13.81 0.69 -2.92
CA GLY A 200 -13.83 -0.49 -2.05
C GLY A 200 -12.42 -0.97 -1.67
N ILE A 201 -11.91 -0.50 -0.54
CA ILE A 201 -10.61 -0.93 -0.02
C ILE A 201 -10.68 -2.38 0.46
N GLN A 202 -9.88 -3.25 -0.15
CA GLN A 202 -9.72 -4.66 0.19
C GLN A 202 -8.75 -4.87 1.36
N GLY A 203 -8.14 -3.80 1.84
CA GLY A 203 -7.43 -3.72 3.10
C GLY A 203 -6.15 -2.91 2.99
N ALA A 204 -5.35 -2.94 4.05
CA ALA A 204 -4.12 -2.19 4.13
C ALA A 204 -3.05 -2.93 4.95
N ASP A 205 -1.80 -2.59 4.71
CA ASP A 205 -0.66 -2.95 5.56
C ASP A 205 -0.07 -1.68 6.18
N LEU A 206 0.48 -1.83 7.39
CA LEU A 206 1.33 -0.82 8.03
C LEU A 206 2.75 -1.38 8.16
N LEU A 207 3.68 -0.71 7.49
CA LEU A 207 5.05 -1.15 7.29
C LEU A 207 6.01 -0.23 8.02
N LEU A 208 6.68 -0.73 9.06
CA LEU A 208 7.72 0.00 9.76
C LEU A 208 8.92 0.21 8.83
N LYS A 209 9.32 1.47 8.66
CA LYS A 209 10.49 1.88 7.89
C LYS A 209 11.66 2.21 8.82
N ARG A 210 11.41 3.06 9.82
CA ARG A 210 12.45 3.53 10.74
C ARG A 210 11.87 3.91 12.09
N PHE A 211 12.62 3.65 13.15
CA PHE A 211 12.38 4.16 14.49
C PHE A 211 13.60 4.94 14.97
N THR A 212 13.33 6.05 15.64
CA THR A 212 14.30 6.89 16.32
C THR A 212 13.80 7.15 17.72
N LEU A 213 14.64 6.95 18.74
CA LEU A 213 14.43 7.45 20.08
C LEU A 213 15.60 8.35 20.47
N ASN A 214 15.29 9.60 20.76
CA ASN A 214 16.24 10.62 21.15
C ASN A 214 16.52 10.57 22.66
N THR A 215 17.55 11.30 23.09
CA THR A 215 18.00 11.33 24.50
C THR A 215 17.02 12.01 25.46
N ASP A 216 16.16 12.88 24.94
CA ASP A 216 15.03 13.51 25.65
C ASP A 216 13.80 12.61 25.72
N HIS A 217 13.92 11.36 25.26
CA HIS A 217 12.87 10.35 25.17
C HIS A 217 11.80 10.63 24.11
N ASP A 218 12.00 11.65 23.27
CA ASP A 218 11.16 11.85 22.10
C ASP A 218 11.47 10.79 21.04
N TYR A 219 10.43 10.23 20.44
CA TYR A 219 10.58 9.25 19.38
C TYR A 219 9.87 9.65 18.11
N THR A 220 10.34 9.05 17.02
CA THR A 220 9.77 9.16 15.70
C THR A 220 9.73 7.77 15.06
N LEU A 221 8.55 7.35 14.64
CA LEU A 221 8.31 6.12 13.88
C LEU A 221 7.88 6.52 12.47
N GLU A 222 8.73 6.25 11.48
CA GLU A 222 8.39 6.39 10.06
C GLU A 222 7.79 5.08 9.56
N VAL A 223 6.64 5.17 8.88
CA VAL A 223 5.90 4.01 8.37
C VAL A 223 5.41 4.26 6.94
N PHE A 224 5.36 3.20 6.14
CA PHE A 224 4.53 3.19 4.93
C PHE A 224 3.17 2.61 5.27
N TRP A 225 2.11 3.36 4.93
CA TRP A 225 0.75 2.85 4.91
C TRP A 225 0.43 2.44 3.48
N VAL A 226 0.17 1.16 3.27
CA VAL A 226 -0.06 0.60 1.93
C VAL A 226 -1.52 0.18 1.85
N ILE A 227 -2.28 0.83 0.97
CA ILE A 227 -3.72 0.58 0.77
C ILE A 227 -3.89 -0.22 -0.50
N TYR A 228 -4.76 -1.22 -0.45
CA TYR A 228 -5.06 -2.07 -1.57
C TYR A 228 -6.54 -1.98 -1.94
N ASP A 229 -6.80 -1.77 -3.22
CA ASP A 229 -8.13 -1.73 -3.82
C ASP A 229 -8.12 -2.56 -5.10
N ASP A 230 -9.21 -3.29 -5.35
CA ASP A 230 -9.35 -4.08 -6.57
C ASP A 230 -10.08 -3.25 -7.62
N PHE A 231 -9.38 -2.92 -8.70
CA PHE A 231 -9.94 -2.23 -9.85
C PHE A 231 -10.42 -3.25 -10.88
N GLY A 232 -11.73 -3.33 -11.04
CA GLY A 232 -12.39 -4.20 -12.00
C GLY A 232 -13.89 -4.09 -11.87
N VAL A 233 -14.61 -4.95 -12.56
CA VAL A 233 -16.07 -5.03 -12.48
C VAL A 233 -16.53 -6.46 -12.29
N GLY A 234 -17.53 -6.61 -11.42
CA GLY A 234 -18.21 -7.86 -11.13
C GLY A 234 -19.53 -8.00 -11.90
N LYS A 235 -20.20 -9.13 -11.71
CA LYS A 235 -21.46 -9.47 -12.40
C LYS A 235 -22.60 -8.48 -12.13
N ASP A 236 -22.60 -7.83 -10.97
CA ASP A 236 -23.64 -6.89 -10.57
C ASP A 236 -23.49 -5.51 -11.23
N ASP A 237 -22.35 -5.24 -11.86
CA ASP A 237 -22.08 -3.95 -12.50
C ASP A 237 -22.72 -3.80 -13.89
N ARG A 238 -23.33 -4.87 -14.41
CA ARG A 238 -23.94 -4.91 -15.75
C ARG A 238 -25.12 -3.94 -15.94
N TYR A 239 -25.64 -3.36 -14.86
CA TYR A 239 -26.78 -2.44 -14.90
C TYR A 239 -26.39 -0.97 -15.08
N THR A 240 -25.09 -0.63 -15.04
CA THR A 240 -24.59 0.70 -15.35
C THR A 240 -23.91 0.67 -16.72
N PRO A 241 -24.27 1.53 -17.70
CA PRO A 241 -23.74 1.43 -19.07
C PRO A 241 -22.20 1.40 -19.17
N SER A 242 -21.50 2.19 -18.34
CA SER A 242 -20.03 2.28 -18.39
C SER A 242 -19.37 1.05 -17.81
N LEU A 243 -19.92 0.54 -16.71
CA LEU A 243 -19.45 -0.68 -16.09
C LEU A 243 -19.85 -1.92 -16.90
N TYR A 244 -20.97 -1.89 -17.63
CA TYR A 244 -21.35 -2.93 -18.60
C TYR A 244 -20.35 -3.05 -19.75
N ALA A 245 -19.87 -1.91 -20.26
CA ALA A 245 -18.80 -1.90 -21.26
C ALA A 245 -17.50 -2.48 -20.69
N ALA A 246 -17.13 -2.08 -19.47
CA ALA A 246 -15.96 -2.63 -18.77
C ALA A 246 -16.11 -4.15 -18.53
N TRP A 247 -17.31 -4.59 -18.18
CA TRP A 247 -17.61 -5.99 -17.88
C TRP A 247 -17.42 -6.85 -19.11
N ASN A 248 -17.93 -6.41 -20.25
CA ASN A 248 -17.76 -7.13 -21.51
C ASN A 248 -16.30 -7.20 -21.96
N LEU A 249 -15.51 -6.13 -21.78
CA LEU A 249 -14.09 -6.16 -22.12
C LEU A 249 -13.32 -7.11 -21.19
N GLN A 250 -13.58 -7.05 -19.88
CA GLN A 250 -12.92 -7.90 -18.89
C GLN A 250 -13.24 -9.39 -19.10
N HIS A 251 -14.53 -9.73 -19.22
CA HIS A 251 -15.00 -11.12 -19.27
C HIS A 251 -14.81 -11.77 -20.66
N ARG A 252 -14.26 -11.03 -21.64
CA ARG A 252 -13.89 -11.54 -22.97
C ARG A 252 -12.38 -11.47 -23.23
N GLY A 253 -11.59 -11.18 -22.18
CA GLY A 253 -10.12 -11.18 -22.24
C GLY A 253 -9.50 -9.97 -22.96
N GLU A 254 -10.25 -8.88 -23.17
CA GLU A 254 -9.75 -7.65 -23.80
C GLU A 254 -9.30 -6.58 -22.80
N ALA A 255 -9.65 -6.76 -21.52
CA ALA A 255 -9.18 -5.97 -20.39
C ALA A 255 -8.98 -6.90 -19.19
N GLN A 256 -8.23 -6.46 -18.18
CA GLN A 256 -7.97 -7.29 -17.00
C GLN A 256 -8.02 -6.46 -15.73
N ALA A 257 -8.76 -6.96 -14.74
CA ALA A 257 -8.79 -6.39 -13.39
C ALA A 257 -7.40 -6.42 -12.74
N PHE A 258 -7.13 -5.48 -11.85
CA PHE A 258 -5.83 -5.31 -11.20
C PHE A 258 -5.98 -4.73 -9.80
N VAL A 259 -4.91 -4.78 -9.01
CA VAL A 259 -4.86 -4.19 -7.67
C VAL A 259 -4.21 -2.82 -7.74
N ASN A 260 -4.91 -1.79 -7.27
CA ASN A 260 -4.28 -0.54 -6.90
C ASN A 260 -3.49 -0.74 -5.60
N GLU A 261 -2.17 -0.51 -5.62
CA GLU A 261 -1.36 -0.38 -4.41
C GLU A 261 -1.04 1.09 -4.18
N ILE A 262 -1.63 1.71 -3.16
CA ILE A 262 -1.47 3.13 -2.85
C ILE A 262 -0.59 3.29 -1.63
N ILE A 263 0.48 4.04 -1.75
CA ILE A 263 1.51 4.14 -0.72
C ILE A 263 1.52 5.55 -0.14
N LEU A 264 1.35 5.62 1.18
CA LEU A 264 1.46 6.86 1.94
C LEU A 264 2.67 6.74 2.89
N HIS A 265 3.42 7.82 3.06
CA HIS A 265 4.48 7.90 4.06
C HIS A 265 3.99 8.70 5.26
N LYS A 266 3.91 8.06 6.42
CA LYS A 266 3.40 8.67 7.65
C LYS A 266 4.43 8.60 8.76
N THR A 267 4.26 9.48 9.73
CA THR A 267 5.11 9.56 10.92
C THR A 267 4.26 9.55 12.17
N ILE A 268 4.64 8.72 13.14
CA ILE A 268 4.10 8.73 14.50
C ILE A 268 5.17 9.29 15.42
N THR A 269 4.82 10.31 16.20
CA THR A 269 5.72 10.90 17.20
C THR A 269 5.11 10.78 18.59
N GLY A 270 5.96 10.90 19.60
CA GLY A 270 5.57 10.92 21.00
C GLY A 270 6.79 10.99 21.90
N THR A 271 6.55 10.96 23.21
CA THR A 271 7.60 10.97 24.24
C THR A 271 7.38 9.78 25.15
N LEU A 272 8.44 9.01 25.44
CA LEU A 272 8.37 7.89 26.39
C LEU A 272 8.62 8.37 27.81
N SER A 273 7.82 7.88 28.75
CA SER A 273 8.07 8.07 30.17
C SER A 273 8.85 6.89 30.74
N PHE A 274 10.02 7.15 31.33
CA PHE A 274 10.80 6.18 32.08
C PHE A 274 10.74 6.52 33.58
N SER A 275 10.63 5.52 34.45
CA SER A 275 10.62 5.81 35.90
C SER A 275 11.97 6.36 36.39
N PRO A 276 12.03 7.12 37.50
CA PRO A 276 13.26 7.78 37.97
C PRO A 276 14.45 6.85 38.25
N GLU A 277 14.22 5.63 38.76
CA GLU A 277 15.26 4.60 38.94
C GLU A 277 15.83 4.09 37.60
N LYS A 278 15.03 4.21 36.54
CA LYS A 278 15.27 3.63 35.21
C LYS A 278 15.94 4.60 34.25
N ALA A 279 15.74 5.91 34.45
CA ALA A 279 16.49 6.96 33.76
C ALA A 279 18.02 6.82 34.01
N ARG A 280 18.42 6.31 35.19
CA ARG A 280 19.83 6.09 35.55
C ARG A 280 20.50 4.96 34.76
N VAL A 281 19.78 3.90 34.40
CA VAL A 281 20.32 2.76 33.62
C VAL A 281 20.57 3.15 32.16
N TYR A 282 19.67 3.95 31.58
CA TYR A 282 19.90 4.55 30.26
C TYR A 282 21.02 5.60 30.28
N GLN A 283 21.25 6.25 31.43
CA GLN A 283 22.41 7.12 31.64
C GLN A 283 23.72 6.34 31.88
N SER A 284 23.70 5.15 32.48
CA SER A 284 24.91 4.35 32.74
C SER A 284 25.41 3.56 31.54
N LEU A 285 24.56 3.30 30.54
CA LEU A 285 24.99 2.80 29.21
C LEU A 285 25.72 3.88 28.37
N GLN A 286 25.98 5.07 28.95
CA GLN A 286 26.67 6.20 28.33
C GLN A 286 28.18 6.26 28.66
N HIS A 287 28.73 5.22 29.30
CA HIS A 287 30.18 5.06 29.56
C HIS A 287 30.73 3.77 28.97
#